data_AF-A0A2X1UUR7-F1
#
_entry.id   AF-A0A2X1UUR7-F1
#
_cell.length_a   1.000
_cell.length_b   1.000
_cell.length_c   1.000
_cell.angle_alpha   90.00
_cell.angle_beta   90.00
_cell.angle_gamma   90.00
#
_symmetry.space_group_name_H-M   'P 1'
#
loop_
_entity.id
_entity.type
_entity.pdbx_description
1 polymer ?
#
loop_
_entity_poly.entity_id
_entity_poly.type
_entity_poly.pdbx_seq_one_letter_code
_entity_poly.pdbx_strand_id
1 'polypeptide(L)' 'MKKLIAAFMLCLVTLSAIAPAHAHSGRTDKNGCHNDNKNGGRHCH' A
#
# COMPACT_ATOMS: atom_id res chain seq x y z
N MET A 1 9.68 -33.55 11.19
CA MET A 1 10.56 -32.43 11.64
C MET A 1 11.02 -31.54 10.48
N LYS A 2 11.86 -32.02 9.56
CA LYS A 2 12.47 -31.19 8.49
C LYS A 2 11.46 -30.47 7.59
N LYS A 3 10.37 -31.14 7.21
CA LYS A 3 9.28 -30.54 6.40
C LYS A 3 8.51 -29.42 7.13
N LEU A 4 8.36 -29.56 8.46
CA LEU A 4 7.70 -28.54 9.29
C LEU A 4 8.59 -27.30 9.45
N ILE A 5 9.90 -27.52 9.61
CA ILE A 5 10.89 -26.43 9.66
C ILE A 5 10.92 -25.68 8.31
N ALA A 6 10.91 -26.40 7.19
CA ALA A 6 10.86 -25.79 5.87
C ALA A 6 9.58 -24.97 5.64
N ALA A 7 8.42 -25.50 6.05
CA ALA A 7 7.15 -24.79 5.96
C ALA A 7 7.13 -23.52 6.84
N PHE A 8 7.68 -23.61 8.06
CA PHE A 8 7.79 -22.47 8.97
C PHE A 8 8.71 -21.38 8.41
N MET A 9 9.88 -21.75 7.88
CA MET A 9 10.79 -20.81 7.23
C MET A 9 10.17 -20.14 6.01
N LEU A 10 9.44 -20.90 5.18
CA LEU A 10 8.73 -20.34 4.03
C LEU A 10 7.68 -19.29 4.46
N CYS A 11 6.93 -19.58 5.52
CA CYS A 11 5.93 -18.66 6.06
C CYS A 11 6.56 -17.34 6.54
N LEU A 12 7.69 -17.42 7.26
CA LEU A 12 8.43 -16.25 7.73
C LEU A 12 8.93 -15.36 6.58
N VAL A 13 9.44 -15.97 5.50
CA VAL A 13 9.90 -15.23 4.31
C VAL A 13 8.74 -14.56 3.58
N THR A 14 7.56 -15.18 3.51
CA THR A 14 6.41 -14.54 2.88
C THR A 14 5.85 -13.36 3.68
N LEU A 15 5.98 -13.41 5.01
CA LEU A 15 5.47 -12.35 5.88
C LEU A 15 6.36 -11.10 5.86
N SER A 16 7.66 -11.27 5.63
CA SER A 16 8.61 -10.15 5.49
C SER A 16 8.52 -9.42 4.15
N ALA A 17 7.84 -10.00 3.15
CA ALA A 17 7.66 -9.40 1.84
C ALA A 17 6.51 -8.38 1.75
N ILE A 18 5.82 -8.09 2.87
CA ILE A 18 4.76 -7.08 2.91
C ILE A 18 5.41 -5.69 2.88
N ALA A 19 5.48 -5.09 1.68
CA ALA A 19 5.91 -3.70 1.53
C ALA A 19 4.80 -2.75 2.04
N PRO A 20 5.14 -1.68 2.77
CA PRO A 20 4.16 -0.69 3.19
C PRO A 20 3.60 0.03 1.95
N ALA A 21 2.28 -0.06 1.75
CA ALA A 21 1.59 0.80 0.80
C ALA A 21 1.48 2.20 1.43
N HIS A 22 2.34 3.11 0.99
CA HIS A 22 2.29 4.50 1.43
C HIS A 22 0.98 5.13 0.96
N ALA A 23 0.07 5.46 1.87
CA ALA A 23 -1.11 6.23 1.51
C ALA A 23 -0.66 7.60 1.00
N HIS A 24 -0.93 7.90 -0.27
CA HIS A 24 -0.64 9.21 -0.85
C HIS A 24 -1.50 10.27 -0.15
N SER A 25 -0.90 11.41 0.20
CA SER A 25 -1.65 12.58 0.68
C SER A 25 -2.48 13.17 -0.46
N GLY A 26 -3.58 13.84 -0.11
CA GLY A 26 -4.48 14.47 -1.10
C GLY A 26 -5.93 13.98 -1.07
N ARG A 27 -6.39 13.38 0.06
CA ARG A 27 -7.78 12.94 0.28
C ARG A 27 -8.78 13.76 -0.53
N THR A 28 -9.61 13.08 -1.30
CA THR A 28 -10.74 13.68 -2.01
C THR A 28 -11.67 14.36 -1.01
N ASP A 29 -12.20 15.51 -1.39
CA ASP A 29 -13.21 16.22 -0.62
C ASP A 29 -14.54 15.44 -0.61
N LYS A 30 -15.56 16.02 0.03
CA LYS A 30 -16.91 15.45 0.07
C LYS A 30 -17.54 15.22 -1.31
N ASN A 31 -16.99 15.82 -2.37
CA ASN A 31 -17.46 15.71 -3.74
C ASN A 31 -16.61 14.75 -4.58
N GLY A 32 -15.63 14.04 -3.99
CA GLY A 32 -14.73 13.15 -4.74
C GLY A 32 -13.57 13.87 -5.42
N CYS A 33 -13.31 15.14 -5.13
CA CYS A 33 -12.28 15.92 -5.83
C CYS A 33 -11.08 16.28 -4.94
N HIS A 34 -9.89 16.38 -5.52
CA HIS A 34 -8.67 16.85 -4.85
C HIS A 34 -7.95 17.92 -5.67
N ASN A 35 -7.18 18.79 -4.99
CA ASN A 35 -6.29 19.73 -5.67
C ASN A 35 -5.01 18.99 -6.04
N ASP A 36 -4.68 18.97 -7.32
CA ASP A 36 -3.42 18.42 -7.79
C ASP A 36 -2.33 19.48 -7.57
N ASN A 37 -1.61 19.35 -6.47
CA ASN A 37 -0.51 20.26 -6.14
C ASN A 37 0.74 20.04 -7.01
N LYS A 38 0.84 18.92 -7.73
CA LYS A 38 2.01 18.57 -8.55
C LYS A 38 1.85 19.10 -9.97
N ASN A 39 0.68 18.90 -10.56
CA ASN A 39 0.43 19.29 -11.95
C ASN A 39 -0.39 20.59 -12.04
N GLY A 40 -0.90 21.07 -10.90
CA GLY A 40 -1.81 22.19 -10.83
C GLY A 40 -3.25 21.78 -11.20
N GLY A 41 -4.23 22.46 -10.61
CA GLY A 41 -5.63 22.28 -10.94
C GLY A 41 -6.41 21.38 -9.97
N ARG A 42 -7.66 21.08 -10.34
CA ARG A 42 -8.61 20.29 -9.56
C ARG A 42 -8.90 19.00 -10.30
N HIS A 43 -8.67 17.87 -9.64
CA HIS A 43 -8.94 16.54 -10.18
C HIS A 43 -10.10 15.91 -9.40
N CYS A 44 -11.21 15.67 -10.09
CA CYS A 44 -12.36 14.95 -9.55
C CYS A 44 -12.29 13.49 -9.98
N HIS A 45 -12.43 12.58 -9.01
CA HIS A 45 -12.52 11.13 -9.23
C HIS A 45 -13.97 10.69 -9.41
#